data_AF-I7D1N9-F1
#
_entry.id   AF-I7D1N9-F1
#
_cell.length_a   1.000
_cell.length_b   1.000
_cell.length_c   1.000
_cell.angle_alpha   90.00
_cell.angle_beta   90.00
_cell.angle_gamma   90.00
#
_symmetry.space_group_name_H-M   'P 1'
#
loop_
_entity.id
_entity.type
_entity.pdbx_description
1 polymer ?
#
loop_
_entity_poly.entity_id
_entity_poly.type
_entity_poly.pdbx_seq_one_letter_code
_entity_poly.pdbx_strand_id
1 'polypeptide(L)'
;MGSAETDDTLESYGADVGGQTGPLARFHEWFLVRGNRLAVTALLSTGILALLVALHELGVIEFVDPSPVTRVASGMIAGTFSLVTLVVSVNQLILSQEFGAVGKAGDRFESVVAFREAVADEAAVPATPTAPTRVLELIIESIRHDAVELAAIVADHDAEVRDPVVRYTNDVQERADRVDNTLEKSAFGTFSAVSAAINYDEAWQLYVATHLRNAHDDSLSPAATDQFDELIDDLKLFSVAREQFKTTYLQRELTRFSQLTIYCGVPSILSAILVGLLYADVAGPNVSAAALPYVVSALIVVVLLPLALLVSYILRTATVTRRTVSVGPMIPQKDPDKGPFDVTYGEER
;
A
#
# COMPACT_ATOMS: atom_id res chain seq x y z
N MET A 1 38.58 -2.95 30.63
CA MET A 1 37.12 -3.08 30.47
C MET A 1 36.76 -2.22 29.28
N GLY A 2 36.87 -2.81 28.08
CA GLY A 2 36.51 -2.14 26.83
C GLY A 2 35.02 -2.31 26.60
N SER A 3 34.33 -1.19 26.44
CA SER A 3 32.99 -1.11 25.90
C SER A 3 33.00 -1.73 24.50
N ALA A 4 32.20 -2.78 24.29
CA ALA A 4 31.88 -3.26 22.96
C ALA A 4 31.13 -2.12 22.24
N GLU A 5 31.78 -1.51 21.25
CA GLU A 5 31.10 -0.72 20.23
C GLU A 5 30.15 -1.68 19.52
N THR A 6 28.86 -1.61 19.85
CA THR A 6 27.79 -2.11 18.99
C THR A 6 27.85 -1.29 17.71
N ASP A 7 28.41 -1.89 16.67
CA ASP A 7 28.41 -1.35 15.33
C ASP A 7 26.97 -1.43 14.79
N ASP A 8 26.19 -0.35 14.99
CA ASP A 8 24.78 -0.14 14.59
C ASP A 8 24.58 -0.10 13.05
N THR A 9 25.56 -0.55 12.26
CA THR A 9 25.66 -0.37 10.81
C THR A 9 24.77 -1.31 10.01
N LEU A 10 24.41 -2.47 10.58
CA LEU A 10 23.62 -3.51 9.90
C LEU A 10 22.11 -3.47 10.19
N GLU A 11 21.65 -2.62 11.12
CA GLU A 11 20.22 -2.43 11.36
C GLU A 11 19.57 -1.73 10.16
N SER A 12 18.59 -2.38 9.52
CA SER A 12 17.79 -1.71 8.49
C SER A 12 16.94 -0.62 9.12
N TYR A 13 17.26 0.62 8.76
CA TYR A 13 16.37 1.78 8.87
C TYR A 13 15.30 1.73 7.77
N GLY A 14 14.59 0.60 7.65
CA GLY A 14 13.35 0.54 6.91
C GLY A 14 12.29 1.41 7.60
N ALA A 15 11.14 1.65 6.96
CA ALA A 15 10.03 2.37 7.56
C ALA A 15 9.50 1.59 8.78
N ASP A 16 10.14 1.79 9.93
CA ASP A 16 9.93 1.03 11.13
C ASP A 16 8.61 1.47 11.76
N VAL A 17 7.52 0.82 11.34
CA VAL A 17 6.20 1.00 11.93
C VAL A 17 6.06 0.03 13.10
N GLY A 18 6.93 0.21 14.09
CA GLY A 18 6.86 -0.43 15.40
C GLY A 18 6.97 0.54 16.58
N GLY A 19 7.59 1.72 16.39
CA GLY A 19 8.06 2.54 17.52
C GLY A 19 7.13 3.63 18.07
N GLN A 20 6.04 4.03 17.39
CA GLN A 20 5.27 5.20 17.81
C GLN A 20 3.94 4.84 18.49
N THR A 21 3.98 4.74 19.81
CA THR A 21 2.88 4.34 20.72
C THR A 21 1.89 5.48 21.04
N GLY A 22 1.48 6.27 20.04
CA GLY A 22 0.48 7.33 20.19
C GLY A 22 -0.90 6.95 19.65
N PRO A 23 -2.03 7.27 20.34
CA PRO A 23 -3.38 7.03 19.82
C PRO A 23 -3.65 7.79 18.52
N LEU A 24 -3.07 8.99 18.36
CA LEU A 24 -3.14 9.77 17.12
C LEU A 24 -2.35 9.14 15.97
N ALA A 25 -1.17 8.56 16.25
CA ALA A 25 -0.36 7.86 15.24
C ALA A 25 -1.08 6.60 14.76
N ARG A 26 -1.69 5.83 15.68
CA ARG A 26 -2.54 4.67 15.34
C ARG A 26 -3.78 5.05 14.55
N PHE A 27 -4.44 6.15 14.89
CA PHE A 27 -5.60 6.65 14.14
C PHE A 27 -5.19 7.12 12.74
N HIS A 28 -4.07 7.86 12.62
CA HIS A 28 -3.54 8.32 11.34
C HIS A 28 -3.12 7.15 10.45
N GLU A 29 -2.46 6.14 11.01
CA GLU A 29 -2.12 4.90 10.31
C GLU A 29 -3.39 4.12 9.91
N TRP A 30 -4.40 4.04 10.78
CA TRP A 30 -5.67 3.42 10.44
C TRP A 30 -6.38 4.17 9.30
N PHE A 31 -6.47 5.49 9.39
CA PHE A 31 -7.16 6.34 8.40
C PHE A 31 -6.48 6.29 7.03
N LEU A 32 -5.15 6.33 7.00
CA LEU A 32 -4.38 6.35 5.74
C LEU A 32 -4.13 4.98 5.14
N VAL A 33 -4.00 3.95 5.98
CA VAL A 33 -3.43 2.66 5.59
C VAL A 33 -4.46 1.57 5.85
N ARG A 34 -4.75 1.22 7.11
CA ARG A 34 -5.44 -0.03 7.46
C ARG A 34 -6.98 -0.02 7.35
N GLY A 35 -7.62 1.14 7.35
CA GLY A 35 -9.07 1.27 7.46
C GLY A 35 -9.83 0.81 6.22
N ASN A 36 -10.99 0.19 6.43
CA ASN A 36 -11.93 -0.08 5.34
C ASN A 36 -12.34 1.27 4.71
N ARG A 37 -12.10 1.46 3.41
CA ARG A 37 -12.46 2.68 2.67
C ARG A 37 -13.89 3.14 2.89
N LEU A 38 -14.84 2.21 2.97
CA LEU A 38 -16.23 2.55 3.23
C LEU A 38 -16.41 3.12 4.64
N ALA A 39 -15.63 2.66 5.61
CA ALA A 39 -15.61 3.23 6.96
C ALA A 39 -14.96 4.61 6.98
N VAL A 40 -13.89 4.84 6.22
CA VAL A 40 -13.27 6.18 6.08
C VAL A 40 -14.22 7.15 5.39
N THR A 41 -14.85 6.74 4.29
CA THR A 41 -15.90 7.52 3.62
C THR A 41 -17.08 7.79 4.53
N ALA A 42 -17.55 6.79 5.29
CA ALA A 42 -18.62 6.97 6.27
C ALA A 42 -18.21 7.96 7.37
N LEU A 43 -16.99 7.84 7.90
CA LEU A 43 -16.45 8.76 8.90
C LEU A 43 -16.38 10.21 8.37
N LEU A 44 -15.87 10.41 7.16
CA LEU A 44 -15.84 11.72 6.50
C LEU A 44 -17.27 12.26 6.30
N SER A 45 -18.19 11.42 5.86
CA SER A 45 -19.59 11.78 5.62
C SER A 45 -20.31 12.15 6.91
N THR A 46 -20.12 11.36 7.97
CA THR A 46 -20.64 11.65 9.32
C THR A 46 -20.01 12.90 9.91
N GLY A 47 -18.71 13.13 9.69
CA GLY A 47 -18.03 14.35 10.11
C GLY A 47 -18.59 15.59 9.42
N ILE A 48 -18.83 15.53 8.11
CA ILE A 48 -19.50 16.59 7.35
C ILE A 48 -20.92 16.82 7.87
N LEU A 49 -21.70 15.75 8.08
CA LEU A 49 -23.06 15.85 8.61
C LEU A 49 -23.06 16.53 9.99
N ALA A 50 -22.22 16.07 10.90
CA ALA A 50 -22.10 16.62 12.25
C ALA A 50 -21.67 18.09 12.22
N LEU A 51 -20.76 18.46 11.32
CA LEU A 51 -20.34 19.84 11.12
C LEU A 51 -21.50 20.72 10.64
N LEU A 52 -22.25 20.28 9.63
CA LEU A 52 -23.41 21.01 9.10
C LEU A 52 -24.48 21.20 10.18
N VAL A 53 -24.79 20.14 10.94
CA VAL A 53 -25.75 20.20 12.04
C VAL A 53 -25.24 21.13 13.16
N ALA A 54 -23.97 21.03 13.55
CA ALA A 54 -23.42 21.90 14.59
C ALA A 54 -23.43 23.38 14.17
N LEU A 55 -23.06 23.69 12.92
CA LEU A 55 -23.12 25.05 12.39
C LEU A 55 -24.55 25.60 12.33
N HIS A 56 -25.53 24.72 12.08
CA HIS A 56 -26.94 25.08 12.15
C HIS A 56 -27.40 25.41 13.57
N GLU A 57 -27.13 24.53 14.54
CA GLU A 57 -27.52 24.72 15.95
C GLU A 57 -26.83 25.95 16.58
N LEU A 58 -25.63 26.30 16.11
CA LEU A 58 -24.91 27.51 16.51
C LEU A 58 -25.44 28.79 15.82
N GLY A 59 -26.42 28.67 14.91
CA GLY A 59 -27.00 29.80 14.17
C GLY A 59 -26.07 30.40 13.11
N VAL A 60 -25.01 29.70 12.71
CA VAL A 60 -24.05 30.17 11.69
C VAL A 60 -24.61 29.96 10.28
N ILE A 61 -25.36 28.89 10.07
CA ILE A 61 -25.97 28.54 8.77
C ILE A 61 -27.48 28.39 8.96
N GLU A 62 -28.23 29.11 8.12
CA GLU A 62 -29.68 29.01 8.05
C GLU A 62 -30.08 28.42 6.70
N PHE A 63 -30.97 27.43 6.72
CA PHE A 63 -31.44 26.74 5.52
C PHE A 63 -32.80 27.27 5.04
N VAL A 64 -33.33 28.32 5.67
CA VAL A 64 -34.70 28.80 5.38
C VAL A 64 -34.75 29.64 4.11
N ASP A 65 -33.67 30.36 3.78
CA ASP A 65 -33.65 31.20 2.58
C ASP A 65 -33.43 30.35 1.31
N PRO A 66 -34.40 30.33 0.38
CA PRO A 66 -34.29 29.56 -0.86
C PRO A 66 -33.17 30.07 -1.78
N SER A 67 -32.82 31.36 -1.74
CA SER A 67 -31.91 31.95 -2.73
C SER A 67 -30.45 31.47 -2.59
N PRO A 68 -29.84 31.43 -1.39
CA PRO A 68 -28.52 30.83 -1.20
C PRO A 68 -28.51 29.32 -1.43
N VAL A 69 -29.54 28.61 -0.94
CA VAL A 69 -29.60 27.14 -1.01
C VAL A 69 -29.70 26.66 -2.45
N THR A 70 -30.57 27.28 -3.26
CA THR A 70 -30.71 26.95 -4.69
C THR A 70 -29.41 27.22 -5.47
N ARG A 71 -28.68 28.30 -5.16
CA ARG A 71 -27.35 28.57 -5.75
C ARG A 71 -26.34 27.49 -5.41
N VAL A 72 -26.26 27.09 -4.14
CA VAL A 72 -25.36 26.00 -3.72
C VAL A 72 -25.77 24.69 -4.39
N ALA A 73 -27.07 24.40 -4.48
CA ALA A 73 -27.59 23.22 -5.18
C ALA A 73 -27.19 23.22 -6.67
N SER A 74 -27.34 24.34 -7.38
CA SER A 74 -26.89 24.43 -8.78
C SER A 74 -25.38 24.21 -8.92
N GLY A 75 -24.57 24.78 -8.02
CA GLY A 75 -23.12 24.54 -7.98
C GLY A 75 -22.78 23.08 -7.71
N MET A 76 -23.49 22.44 -6.78
CA MET A 76 -23.35 21.02 -6.45
C MET A 76 -23.72 20.11 -7.63
N ILE A 77 -24.79 20.42 -8.37
CA ILE A 77 -25.19 19.68 -9.58
C ILE A 77 -24.05 19.75 -10.60
N ALA A 78 -23.59 20.96 -10.95
CA ALA A 78 -22.53 21.14 -11.93
C ALA A 78 -21.22 20.45 -11.50
N GLY A 79 -20.83 20.59 -10.22
CA GLY A 79 -19.64 19.96 -9.66
C GLY A 79 -19.72 18.44 -9.66
N THR A 80 -20.88 17.87 -9.28
CA THR A 80 -21.08 16.40 -9.28
C THR A 80 -21.04 15.84 -10.69
N PHE A 81 -21.71 16.49 -11.65
CA PHE A 81 -21.65 16.07 -13.05
C PHE A 81 -20.21 16.08 -13.58
N SER A 82 -19.45 17.13 -13.28
CA SER A 82 -18.04 17.22 -13.68
C SER A 82 -17.20 16.10 -13.05
N LEU A 83 -17.34 15.87 -11.74
CA LEU A 83 -16.60 14.83 -11.02
C LEU A 83 -16.93 13.42 -11.54
N VAL A 84 -18.22 13.10 -11.68
CA VAL A 84 -18.66 11.78 -12.18
C VAL A 84 -18.18 11.59 -13.61
N THR A 85 -18.28 12.61 -14.47
CA THR A 85 -17.77 12.54 -15.85
C THR A 85 -16.28 12.29 -15.88
N LEU A 86 -15.50 13.05 -15.09
CA LEU A 86 -14.05 12.86 -14.99
C LEU A 86 -13.70 11.43 -14.56
N VAL A 87 -14.36 10.90 -13.55
CA VAL A 87 -14.09 9.54 -13.05
C VAL A 87 -14.44 8.49 -14.10
N VAL A 88 -15.56 8.65 -14.80
CA VAL A 88 -15.92 7.77 -15.93
C VAL A 88 -14.88 7.86 -17.05
N SER A 89 -14.43 9.06 -17.41
CA SER A 89 -13.40 9.26 -18.43
C SER A 89 -12.05 8.64 -18.04
N VAL A 90 -11.61 8.79 -16.78
CA VAL A 90 -10.40 8.15 -16.26
C VAL A 90 -10.54 6.63 -16.31
N ASN A 91 -11.69 6.09 -15.92
CA ASN A 91 -11.95 4.65 -16.03
C ASN A 91 -11.89 4.16 -17.48
N GLN A 92 -12.42 4.93 -18.42
CA GLN A 92 -12.34 4.63 -19.85
C GLN A 92 -10.90 4.67 -20.37
N LEU A 93 -10.08 5.61 -19.90
CA LEU A 93 -8.67 5.69 -20.26
C LEU A 93 -7.89 4.46 -19.74
N ILE A 94 -8.08 4.10 -18.48
CA ILE A 94 -7.43 2.92 -17.87
C ILE A 94 -7.84 1.66 -18.63
N LEU A 95 -9.14 1.48 -18.87
CA LEU A 95 -9.65 0.32 -19.59
C LEU A 95 -9.14 0.28 -21.05
N SER A 96 -9.02 1.44 -21.70
CA SER A 96 -8.40 1.54 -23.03
C SER A 96 -6.92 1.15 -23.02
N GLN A 97 -6.18 1.45 -21.95
CA GLN A 97 -4.79 1.01 -21.79
C GLN A 97 -4.70 -0.51 -21.59
N GLU A 98 -5.64 -1.11 -20.86
CA GLU A 98 -5.72 -2.57 -20.71
C GLU A 98 -6.06 -3.27 -22.03
N PHE A 99 -6.99 -2.73 -22.83
CA PHE A 99 -7.31 -3.31 -24.14
C PHE A 99 -6.22 -3.09 -25.20
N GLY A 100 -5.40 -2.04 -25.07
CA GLY A 100 -4.21 -1.85 -25.91
C GLY A 100 -3.12 -2.91 -25.71
N ALA A 101 -3.22 -3.70 -24.64
CA ALA A 101 -2.24 -4.73 -24.28
C ALA A 101 -2.49 -6.11 -24.95
N VAL A 102 -3.51 -6.27 -25.80
CA VAL A 102 -3.83 -7.57 -26.43
C VAL A 102 -2.64 -8.11 -27.25
N GLY A 103 -1.85 -7.25 -27.88
CA GLY A 103 -0.63 -7.65 -28.58
C GLY A 103 0.52 -8.12 -27.68
N LYS A 104 0.47 -7.83 -26.37
CA LYS A 104 1.46 -8.21 -25.35
C LYS A 104 0.92 -9.23 -24.35
N ALA A 105 -0.31 -9.71 -24.55
CA ALA A 105 -0.96 -10.64 -23.64
C ALA A 105 -0.21 -11.98 -23.56
N GLY A 106 0.35 -12.43 -24.70
CA GLY A 106 1.21 -13.62 -24.78
C GLY A 106 2.48 -13.46 -23.93
N ASP A 107 3.30 -12.47 -24.23
CA ASP A 107 4.54 -12.17 -23.49
C ASP A 107 4.30 -12.02 -21.99
N ARG A 108 3.19 -11.35 -21.61
CA ARG A 108 2.80 -11.18 -20.21
C ARG A 108 2.42 -12.50 -19.56
N PHE A 109 1.70 -13.37 -20.26
CA PHE A 109 1.32 -14.68 -19.76
C PHE A 109 2.55 -15.56 -19.56
N GLU A 110 3.43 -15.63 -20.55
CA GLU A 110 4.69 -16.38 -20.48
C GLU A 110 5.57 -15.90 -19.32
N SER A 111 5.71 -14.59 -19.14
CA SER A 111 6.45 -14.00 -18.01
C SER A 111 5.87 -14.41 -16.64
N VAL A 112 4.54 -14.48 -16.52
CA VAL A 112 3.88 -14.89 -15.28
C VAL A 112 4.05 -16.39 -15.03
N VAL A 113 4.02 -17.22 -16.08
CA VAL A 113 4.28 -18.66 -15.96
C VAL A 113 5.73 -18.91 -15.56
N ALA A 114 6.70 -18.29 -16.25
CA ALA A 114 8.12 -18.41 -15.93
C ALA A 114 8.43 -17.95 -14.50
N PHE A 115 7.81 -16.86 -14.04
CA PHE A 115 7.92 -16.42 -12.64
C PHE A 115 7.37 -17.47 -11.66
N ARG A 116 6.23 -18.08 -11.98
CA ARG A 116 5.61 -19.10 -11.13
C ARG A 116 6.36 -20.42 -11.13
N GLU A 117 7.05 -20.75 -12.22
CA GLU A 117 7.96 -21.90 -12.30
C GLU A 117 9.21 -21.64 -11.49
N ALA A 118 9.86 -20.47 -11.63
CA ALA A 118 11.02 -20.09 -10.84
C ALA A 118 10.75 -20.15 -9.32
N VAL A 119 9.61 -19.63 -8.86
CA VAL A 119 9.22 -19.73 -7.44
C VAL A 119 8.92 -21.17 -7.02
N ALA A 120 8.42 -22.02 -7.91
CA ALA A 120 8.16 -23.42 -7.60
C ALA A 120 9.46 -24.22 -7.47
N ASP A 121 10.42 -23.96 -8.37
CA ASP A 121 11.74 -24.58 -8.39
C ASP A 121 12.54 -24.20 -7.14
N GLU A 122 12.60 -22.90 -6.82
CA GLU A 122 13.32 -22.38 -5.63
C GLU A 122 12.74 -22.94 -4.33
N ALA A 123 11.41 -22.86 -4.16
CA ALA A 123 10.76 -23.38 -2.97
C ALA A 123 10.64 -24.92 -2.95
N ALA A 124 11.22 -25.62 -3.93
CA ALA A 124 11.18 -27.08 -4.09
C ALA A 124 9.76 -27.69 -4.02
N VAL A 125 8.76 -27.01 -4.59
CA VAL A 125 7.35 -27.46 -4.61
C VAL A 125 6.89 -27.85 -6.02
N PRO A 126 5.94 -28.80 -6.15
CA PRO A 126 5.44 -29.20 -7.48
C PRO A 126 4.73 -28.09 -8.28
N ALA A 127 4.16 -27.10 -7.60
CA ALA A 127 3.50 -25.94 -8.21
C ALA A 127 3.23 -24.83 -7.19
N THR A 128 3.28 -23.58 -7.65
CA THR A 128 2.94 -22.42 -6.82
C THR A 128 1.44 -22.33 -6.49
N PRO A 129 1.07 -21.92 -5.26
CA PRO A 129 -0.33 -21.71 -4.86
C PRO A 129 -1.11 -20.77 -5.80
N THR A 130 -2.40 -21.03 -6.01
CA THR A 130 -3.25 -20.20 -6.89
C THR A 130 -3.50 -18.80 -6.31
N ALA A 131 -3.60 -18.71 -4.99
CA ALA A 131 -3.80 -17.46 -4.28
C ALA A 131 -2.50 -16.67 -4.27
N PRO A 132 -2.48 -15.42 -4.78
CA PRO A 132 -1.28 -14.61 -4.78
C PRO A 132 -0.65 -14.50 -3.37
N THR A 133 -1.42 -14.22 -2.31
CA THR A 133 -0.85 -14.07 -0.96
C THR A 133 -0.07 -15.30 -0.49
N ARG A 134 -0.50 -16.50 -0.89
CA ARG A 134 0.20 -17.75 -0.58
C ARG A 134 1.52 -17.92 -1.35
N VAL A 135 1.65 -17.31 -2.52
CA VAL A 135 2.93 -17.26 -3.25
C VAL A 135 3.95 -16.41 -2.49
N LEU A 136 3.53 -15.28 -1.90
CA LEU A 136 4.42 -14.46 -1.07
C LEU A 136 4.84 -15.18 0.22
N GLU A 137 3.90 -15.85 0.89
CA GLU A 137 4.21 -16.69 2.06
C GLU A 137 5.26 -17.75 1.72
N LEU A 138 5.11 -18.40 0.55
CA LEU A 138 6.05 -19.42 0.09
C LEU A 138 7.46 -18.86 -0.13
N ILE A 139 7.58 -17.70 -0.79
CA ILE A 139 8.90 -17.05 -1.01
C ILE A 139 9.53 -16.62 0.32
N ILE A 140 8.75 -16.13 1.28
CA ILE A 140 9.29 -15.73 2.58
C ILE A 140 9.80 -16.93 3.37
N GLU A 141 9.09 -18.06 3.31
CA GLU A 141 9.54 -19.29 3.96
C GLU A 141 10.82 -19.82 3.31
N SER A 142 10.96 -19.70 1.98
CA SER A 142 12.17 -20.03 1.24
C SER A 142 13.37 -19.16 1.68
N ILE A 143 13.20 -17.83 1.69
CA ILE A 143 14.21 -16.88 2.19
C ILE A 143 14.66 -17.21 3.62
N ARG A 144 13.70 -17.59 4.47
CA ARG A 144 13.97 -17.97 5.86
C ARG A 144 14.75 -19.29 5.93
N HIS A 145 14.38 -20.27 5.12
CA HIS A 145 15.07 -21.54 5.02
C HIS A 145 16.54 -21.34 4.64
N ASP A 146 16.78 -20.59 3.57
CA ASP A 146 18.14 -20.32 3.06
C ASP A 146 18.98 -19.53 4.06
N ALA A 147 18.36 -18.58 4.79
CA ALA A 147 19.06 -17.85 5.84
C ALA A 147 19.49 -18.77 7.00
N VAL A 148 18.65 -19.75 7.37
CA VAL A 148 18.99 -20.75 8.40
C VAL A 148 20.09 -21.69 7.92
N GLU A 149 20.00 -22.16 6.68
CA GLU A 149 21.00 -23.04 6.08
C GLU A 149 22.35 -22.34 5.92
N LEU A 150 22.35 -21.10 5.44
CA LEU A 150 23.55 -20.28 5.34
C LEU A 150 24.23 -20.09 6.70
N ALA A 151 23.45 -19.81 7.75
CA ALA A 151 23.97 -19.69 9.11
C ALA A 151 24.62 -20.98 9.62
N ALA A 152 24.06 -22.14 9.25
CA ALA A 152 24.60 -23.44 9.62
C ALA A 152 25.89 -23.77 8.86
N ILE A 153 25.96 -23.46 7.56
CA ILE A 153 27.14 -23.71 6.71
C ILE A 153 28.34 -22.88 7.19
N VAL A 154 28.12 -21.61 7.57
CA VAL A 154 29.22 -20.73 8.02
C VAL A 154 29.60 -20.92 9.50
N ALA A 155 28.93 -21.82 10.23
CA ALA A 155 29.13 -21.99 11.67
C ALA A 155 30.59 -22.37 12.03
N ASP A 156 31.22 -23.15 11.15
CA ASP A 156 32.60 -23.65 11.31
C ASP A 156 33.67 -22.74 10.68
N HIS A 157 33.27 -21.60 10.06
CA HIS A 157 34.20 -20.61 9.51
C HIS A 157 34.83 -19.72 10.60
N ASP A 158 35.86 -18.99 10.20
CA ASP A 158 36.49 -17.97 11.05
C ASP A 158 35.49 -16.90 11.49
N ALA A 159 35.69 -16.36 12.70
CA ALA A 159 34.78 -15.39 13.30
C ALA A 159 34.57 -14.13 12.42
N GLU A 160 35.58 -13.76 11.63
CA GLU A 160 35.52 -12.62 10.70
C GLU A 160 34.47 -12.80 9.59
N VAL A 161 34.24 -14.03 9.12
CA VAL A 161 33.20 -14.37 8.14
C VAL A 161 31.91 -14.77 8.85
N ARG A 162 32.00 -15.60 9.88
CA ARG A 162 30.83 -16.14 10.59
C ARG A 162 30.00 -15.04 11.26
N ASP A 163 30.63 -14.12 11.99
CA ASP A 163 29.89 -13.18 12.84
C ASP A 163 29.03 -12.17 12.02
N PRO A 164 29.53 -11.56 10.92
CA PRO A 164 28.70 -10.72 10.05
C PRO A 164 27.57 -11.49 9.37
N VAL A 165 27.84 -12.70 8.86
CA VAL A 165 26.85 -13.52 8.16
C VAL A 165 25.75 -14.00 9.10
N VAL A 166 26.10 -14.50 10.28
CA VAL A 166 25.10 -14.92 11.30
C VAL A 166 24.28 -13.72 11.78
N ARG A 167 24.87 -12.52 11.89
CA ARG A 167 24.10 -11.32 12.24
C ARG A 167 23.08 -10.97 11.14
N TYR A 168 23.51 -11.03 9.89
CA TYR A 168 22.64 -10.79 8.73
C TYR A 168 21.51 -11.83 8.64
N THR A 169 21.80 -13.13 8.73
CA THR A 169 20.79 -14.18 8.64
C THR A 169 19.79 -14.14 9.81
N ASN A 170 20.22 -13.72 11.00
CA ASN A 170 19.30 -13.48 12.12
C ASN A 170 18.34 -12.31 11.85
N ASP A 171 18.80 -11.20 11.26
CA ASP A 171 17.91 -10.08 10.87
C ASP A 171 16.93 -10.50 9.76
N VAL A 172 17.38 -11.28 8.78
CA VAL A 172 16.51 -11.88 7.74
C VAL A 172 15.43 -12.75 8.37
N GLN A 173 15.79 -13.66 9.28
CA GLN A 173 14.85 -14.55 9.97
C GLN A 173 13.83 -13.77 10.80
N GLU A 174 14.28 -12.80 11.62
CA GLU A 174 13.36 -12.00 12.43
C GLU A 174 12.35 -11.23 11.55
N ARG A 175 12.81 -10.71 10.40
CA ARG A 175 11.94 -10.03 9.43
C ARG A 175 10.96 -10.98 8.77
N ALA A 176 11.42 -12.15 8.33
CA ALA A 176 10.55 -13.18 7.77
C ALA A 176 9.45 -13.57 8.76
N ASP A 177 9.80 -13.82 10.03
CA ASP A 177 8.86 -14.14 11.10
C ASP A 177 7.84 -13.02 11.33
N ARG A 178 8.27 -11.74 11.28
CA ARG A 178 7.35 -10.59 11.41
C ARG A 178 6.34 -10.53 10.26
N VAL A 179 6.79 -10.80 9.04
CA VAL A 179 5.89 -10.79 7.88
C VAL A 179 4.93 -11.97 7.94
N ASP A 180 5.41 -13.17 8.22
CA ASP A 180 4.59 -14.39 8.33
C ASP A 180 3.50 -14.24 9.41
N ASN A 181 3.87 -13.80 10.62
CA ASN A 181 2.91 -13.47 11.70
C ASN A 181 1.85 -12.45 11.27
N THR A 182 2.20 -11.53 10.38
CA THR A 182 1.26 -10.52 9.89
C THR A 182 0.37 -11.09 8.79
N LEU A 183 0.88 -11.98 7.95
CA LEU A 183 0.14 -12.70 6.92
C LEU A 183 -0.89 -13.64 7.56
N GLU A 184 -0.50 -14.45 8.55
CA GLU A 184 -1.40 -15.37 9.28
C GLU A 184 -2.55 -14.65 10.00
N LYS A 185 -2.25 -13.54 10.70
CA LYS A 185 -3.26 -12.72 11.41
C LYS A 185 -4.21 -11.99 10.45
N SER A 186 -3.86 -11.91 9.16
CA SER A 186 -4.59 -11.14 8.15
C SER A 186 -5.60 -11.95 7.33
N ALA A 187 -5.93 -13.18 7.72
CA ALA A 187 -6.98 -14.00 7.08
C ALA A 187 -8.34 -13.26 6.88
N PHE A 188 -8.55 -12.12 7.55
CA PHE A 188 -9.73 -11.26 7.43
C PHE A 188 -9.52 -9.91 6.69
N GLY A 189 -8.34 -9.63 6.13
CA GLY A 189 -8.08 -8.37 5.43
C GLY A 189 -7.00 -8.45 4.35
N THR A 190 -7.41 -8.52 3.08
CA THR A 190 -6.56 -8.53 1.87
C THR A 190 -5.52 -7.41 1.83
N PHE A 191 -5.70 -6.34 2.61
CA PHE A 191 -4.75 -5.23 2.66
C PHE A 191 -3.69 -5.33 3.75
N SER A 192 -3.97 -5.91 4.91
CA SER A 192 -2.97 -6.01 5.98
C SER A 192 -1.86 -6.98 5.57
N ALA A 193 -2.22 -8.08 4.90
CA ALA A 193 -1.27 -8.99 4.27
C ALA A 193 -0.40 -8.27 3.23
N VAL A 194 -1.05 -7.51 2.34
CA VAL A 194 -0.38 -6.79 1.26
C VAL A 194 0.54 -5.69 1.79
N SER A 195 0.13 -4.96 2.82
CA SER A 195 0.97 -3.92 3.43
C SER A 195 2.16 -4.51 4.18
N ALA A 196 2.05 -5.71 4.75
CA ALA A 196 3.14 -6.38 5.43
C ALA A 196 4.20 -6.86 4.44
N ALA A 197 3.77 -7.53 3.36
CA ALA A 197 4.65 -7.96 2.29
C ALA A 197 5.30 -6.77 1.55
N ILE A 198 4.58 -5.65 1.40
CA ILE A 198 5.12 -4.43 0.77
C ILE A 198 6.23 -3.78 1.63
N ASN A 199 6.16 -3.91 2.95
CA ASN A 199 7.11 -3.28 3.88
C ASN A 199 8.34 -4.15 4.20
N TYR A 200 8.45 -5.35 3.60
CA TYR A 200 9.70 -6.11 3.71
C TYR A 200 10.79 -5.36 2.94
N ASP A 201 11.87 -5.03 3.65
CA ASP A 201 13.00 -4.25 3.14
C ASP A 201 13.91 -5.11 2.27
N GLU A 202 13.37 -5.69 1.19
CA GLU A 202 14.09 -6.65 0.35
C GLU A 202 15.30 -6.02 -0.33
N ALA A 203 15.17 -4.76 -0.75
CA ALA A 203 16.25 -4.02 -1.41
C ALA A 203 17.48 -3.89 -0.49
N TRP A 204 17.27 -3.68 0.81
CA TRP A 204 18.34 -3.69 1.80
C TRP A 204 18.96 -5.07 1.96
N GLN A 205 18.14 -6.11 2.14
CA GLN A 205 18.64 -7.47 2.34
C GLN A 205 19.44 -7.95 1.13
N LEU A 206 18.94 -7.68 -0.08
CA LEU A 206 19.63 -8.00 -1.33
C LEU A 206 20.99 -7.27 -1.43
N TYR A 207 21.05 -6.00 -1.04
CA TYR A 207 22.28 -5.24 -1.01
C TYR A 207 23.31 -5.83 -0.02
N VAL A 208 22.88 -6.14 1.20
CA VAL A 208 23.76 -6.70 2.23
C VAL A 208 24.23 -8.11 1.86
N ALA A 209 23.34 -8.99 1.38
CA ALA A 209 23.72 -10.32 0.89
C ALA A 209 24.77 -10.24 -0.24
N THR A 210 24.51 -9.40 -1.23
CA THR A 210 25.44 -9.21 -2.36
C THR A 210 26.78 -8.69 -1.89
N HIS A 211 26.79 -7.77 -0.92
CA HIS A 211 28.03 -7.25 -0.35
C HIS A 211 28.80 -8.32 0.42
N LEU A 212 28.15 -9.05 1.34
CA LEU A 212 28.79 -10.10 2.15
C LEU A 212 29.35 -11.23 1.29
N ARG A 213 28.60 -11.67 0.27
CA ARG A 213 29.05 -12.66 -0.71
C ARG A 213 30.33 -12.21 -1.40
N ASN A 214 30.35 -10.98 -1.93
CA ASN A 214 31.47 -10.48 -2.72
C ASN A 214 32.68 -10.06 -1.85
N ALA A 215 32.45 -9.57 -0.64
CA ALA A 215 33.53 -9.17 0.28
C ALA A 215 34.31 -10.37 0.82
N HIS A 216 33.67 -11.53 0.91
CA HIS A 216 34.28 -12.76 1.41
C HIS A 216 34.42 -13.85 0.35
N ASP A 217 34.31 -13.55 -0.94
CA ASP A 217 34.28 -14.55 -2.04
C ASP A 217 35.49 -15.52 -1.98
N ASP A 218 36.69 -15.02 -1.67
CA ASP A 218 37.90 -15.83 -1.53
C ASP A 218 37.97 -16.67 -0.23
N SER A 219 37.18 -16.31 0.78
CA SER A 219 37.17 -16.93 2.12
C SER A 219 35.96 -17.83 2.37
N LEU A 220 34.93 -17.74 1.52
CA LEU A 220 33.74 -18.58 1.58
C LEU A 220 34.04 -19.98 1.03
N SER A 221 33.38 -20.99 1.62
CA SER A 221 33.40 -22.32 1.02
C SER A 221 32.48 -22.33 -0.21
N PRO A 222 32.68 -23.24 -1.19
CA PRO A 222 31.78 -23.35 -2.34
C PRO A 222 30.31 -23.50 -1.93
N ALA A 223 30.04 -24.30 -0.90
CA ALA A 223 28.69 -24.47 -0.35
C ALA A 223 28.11 -23.17 0.25
N ALA A 224 28.94 -22.34 0.90
CA ALA A 224 28.48 -21.06 1.43
C ALA A 224 28.18 -20.06 0.30
N THR A 225 29.01 -20.05 -0.75
CA THR A 225 28.79 -19.21 -1.94
C THR A 225 27.50 -19.61 -2.67
N ASP A 226 27.29 -20.92 -2.88
CA ASP A 226 26.07 -21.43 -3.51
C ASP A 226 24.83 -21.05 -2.69
N GLN A 227 24.86 -21.20 -1.36
CA GLN A 227 23.74 -20.81 -0.49
C GLN A 227 23.48 -19.29 -0.49
N PHE A 228 24.52 -18.47 -0.61
CA PHE A 228 24.36 -17.03 -0.79
C PHE A 228 23.64 -16.71 -2.11
N ASP A 229 23.99 -17.43 -3.19
CA ASP A 229 23.37 -17.25 -4.50
C ASP A 229 21.88 -17.64 -4.48
N GLU A 230 21.52 -18.75 -3.84
CA GLU A 230 20.13 -19.16 -3.60
C GLU A 230 19.36 -18.06 -2.86
N LEU A 231 19.84 -17.62 -1.69
CA LEU A 231 19.21 -16.55 -0.90
C LEU A 231 19.05 -15.23 -1.70
N ILE A 232 20.05 -14.89 -2.52
CA ILE A 232 20.01 -13.69 -3.37
C ILE A 232 18.94 -13.83 -4.46
N ASP A 233 18.80 -15.00 -5.07
CA ASP A 233 17.81 -15.26 -6.10
C ASP A 233 16.39 -15.26 -5.52
N ASP A 234 16.22 -15.80 -4.32
CA ASP A 234 14.97 -15.75 -3.57
C ASP A 234 14.53 -14.32 -3.23
N LEU A 235 15.48 -13.46 -2.81
CA LEU A 235 15.25 -12.03 -2.60
C LEU A 235 14.88 -11.30 -3.89
N LYS A 236 15.45 -11.67 -5.04
CA LYS A 236 15.05 -11.12 -6.36
C LYS A 236 13.64 -11.56 -6.73
N LEU A 237 13.29 -12.84 -6.53
CA LEU A 237 11.95 -13.37 -6.77
C LEU A 237 10.92 -12.62 -5.90
N PHE A 238 11.26 -12.36 -4.64
CA PHE A 238 10.42 -11.54 -3.76
C PHE A 238 10.19 -10.12 -4.32
N SER A 239 11.24 -9.48 -4.83
CA SER A 239 11.13 -8.14 -5.44
C SER A 239 10.15 -8.13 -6.63
N VAL A 240 10.27 -9.14 -7.52
CA VAL A 240 9.37 -9.32 -8.67
C VAL A 240 7.93 -9.59 -8.20
N ALA A 241 7.77 -10.48 -7.23
CA ALA A 241 6.48 -10.79 -6.63
C ALA A 241 5.82 -9.50 -6.14
N ARG A 242 6.52 -8.76 -5.26
CA ARG A 242 6.02 -7.53 -4.63
C ARG A 242 5.52 -6.52 -5.65
N GLU A 243 6.23 -6.31 -6.76
CA GLU A 243 5.80 -5.37 -7.80
C GLU A 243 4.53 -5.84 -8.53
N GLN A 244 4.42 -7.15 -8.80
CA GLN A 244 3.19 -7.73 -9.34
C GLN A 244 2.01 -7.60 -8.34
N PHE A 245 2.24 -7.82 -7.05
CA PHE A 245 1.24 -7.60 -6.01
C PHE A 245 0.78 -6.16 -5.94
N LYS A 246 1.72 -5.22 -5.88
CA LYS A 246 1.46 -3.78 -5.85
C LYS A 246 0.63 -3.36 -7.04
N THR A 247 1.01 -3.77 -8.25
CA THR A 247 0.26 -3.49 -9.48
C THR A 247 -1.17 -4.03 -9.40
N THR A 248 -1.32 -5.32 -9.06
CA THR A 248 -2.64 -5.98 -8.95
C THR A 248 -3.51 -5.32 -7.89
N TYR A 249 -2.92 -4.95 -6.76
CA TYR A 249 -3.61 -4.27 -5.66
C TYR A 249 -4.10 -2.88 -6.09
N LEU A 250 -3.23 -2.08 -6.70
CA LEU A 250 -3.57 -0.74 -7.19
C LEU A 250 -4.68 -0.80 -8.24
N GLN A 251 -4.61 -1.75 -9.19
CA GLN A 251 -5.66 -1.98 -10.17
C GLN A 251 -7.01 -2.31 -9.49
N ARG A 252 -7.03 -3.23 -8.51
CA ARG A 252 -8.25 -3.59 -7.78
C ARG A 252 -8.84 -2.40 -7.01
N GLU A 253 -8.01 -1.58 -6.38
CA GLU A 253 -8.47 -0.37 -5.68
C GLU A 253 -9.06 0.65 -6.67
N LEU A 254 -8.41 0.90 -7.81
CA LEU A 254 -8.91 1.80 -8.85
C LEU A 254 -10.23 1.31 -9.45
N THR A 255 -10.34 0.02 -9.78
CA THR A 255 -11.56 -0.58 -10.31
C THR A 255 -12.72 -0.45 -9.32
N ARG A 256 -12.49 -0.75 -8.03
CA ARG A 256 -13.55 -0.63 -7.02
C ARG A 256 -13.92 0.83 -6.75
N PHE A 257 -12.95 1.75 -6.75
CA PHE A 257 -13.21 3.18 -6.66
C PHE A 257 -14.13 3.65 -7.80
N SER A 258 -13.81 3.26 -9.03
CA SER A 258 -14.59 3.59 -10.23
C SER A 258 -16.03 3.07 -10.12
N GLN A 259 -16.21 1.78 -9.79
CA GLN A 259 -17.54 1.18 -9.61
C GLN A 259 -18.36 1.90 -8.54
N LEU A 260 -17.78 2.14 -7.35
CA LEU A 260 -18.47 2.83 -6.27
C LEU A 260 -18.80 4.28 -6.62
N THR A 261 -17.92 4.97 -7.35
CA THR A 261 -18.19 6.35 -7.78
C THR A 261 -19.36 6.40 -8.76
N ILE A 262 -19.50 5.41 -9.65
CA ILE A 262 -20.69 5.30 -10.52
C ILE A 262 -21.94 5.01 -9.69
N TYR A 263 -21.87 4.07 -8.74
CA TYR A 263 -22.99 3.72 -7.87
C TYR A 263 -23.44 4.89 -6.96
N CYS A 264 -22.51 5.71 -6.47
CA CYS A 264 -22.81 6.88 -5.66
C CYS A 264 -23.10 8.13 -6.49
N GLY A 265 -22.59 8.21 -7.72
CA GLY A 265 -22.71 9.36 -8.60
C GLY A 265 -24.16 9.66 -8.98
N VAL A 266 -24.94 8.64 -9.33
CA VAL A 266 -26.37 8.82 -9.66
C VAL A 266 -27.18 9.32 -8.45
N PRO A 267 -27.14 8.66 -7.26
CA PRO A 267 -27.77 9.17 -6.05
C PRO A 267 -27.32 10.58 -5.66
N SER A 268 -26.04 10.89 -5.86
CA SER A 268 -25.46 12.21 -5.60
C SER A 268 -26.11 13.30 -6.46
N ILE A 269 -26.19 13.09 -7.78
CA ILE A 269 -26.83 14.04 -8.70
C ILE A 269 -28.32 14.20 -8.36
N LEU A 270 -29.03 13.09 -8.13
CA LEU A 270 -30.44 13.12 -7.77
C LEU A 270 -30.68 13.88 -6.45
N SER A 271 -29.79 13.73 -5.47
CA SER A 271 -29.87 14.44 -4.20
C SER A 271 -29.67 15.94 -4.39
N ALA A 272 -28.72 16.36 -5.23
CA ALA A 272 -28.52 17.77 -5.53
C ALA A 272 -29.74 18.39 -6.26
N ILE A 273 -30.33 17.65 -7.21
CA ILE A 273 -31.58 18.04 -7.88
C ILE A 273 -32.72 18.14 -6.87
N LEU A 274 -32.85 17.17 -5.96
CA LEU A 274 -33.89 17.17 -4.94
C LEU A 274 -33.77 18.37 -4.01
N VAL A 275 -32.56 18.75 -3.59
CA VAL A 275 -32.34 20.01 -2.85
C VAL A 275 -32.82 21.20 -3.68
N GLY A 276 -32.48 21.29 -4.95
CA GLY A 276 -32.98 22.37 -5.82
C GLY A 276 -34.50 22.43 -5.92
N LEU A 277 -35.15 21.27 -6.14
CA LEU A 277 -36.61 21.16 -6.28
C LEU A 277 -37.35 21.45 -4.97
N LEU A 278 -36.77 21.08 -3.82
CA LEU A 278 -37.35 21.33 -2.50
C LEU A 278 -37.57 22.82 -2.24
N TYR A 279 -36.73 23.68 -2.83
CA TYR A 279 -36.78 25.14 -2.71
C TYR A 279 -37.31 25.84 -3.97
N ALA A 280 -37.74 25.09 -4.98
CA ALA A 280 -38.22 25.64 -6.25
C ALA A 280 -39.67 26.15 -6.19
N ASP A 281 -40.44 25.73 -5.19
CA ASP A 281 -41.83 26.16 -5.03
C ASP A 281 -41.92 27.57 -4.41
N VAL A 282 -42.84 28.39 -4.93
CA VAL A 282 -43.09 29.77 -4.50
C VAL A 282 -43.68 29.80 -3.08
N ALA A 283 -44.32 28.71 -2.66
CA ALA A 283 -44.87 28.52 -1.31
C ALA A 283 -43.82 28.08 -0.27
N GLY A 284 -42.58 27.80 -0.68
CA GLY A 284 -41.52 27.26 0.17
C GLY A 284 -41.52 25.72 0.26
N PRO A 285 -40.62 25.13 1.05
CA PRO A 285 -40.45 23.69 1.15
C PRO A 285 -41.69 22.97 1.70
N ASN A 286 -42.12 21.86 1.08
CA ASN A 286 -43.21 21.01 1.57
C ASN A 286 -42.84 20.14 2.80
N VAL A 287 -41.70 20.41 3.43
CA VAL A 287 -41.18 19.71 4.61
C VAL A 287 -41.30 20.65 5.81
N SER A 288 -41.65 20.12 6.99
CA SER A 288 -41.75 20.91 8.20
C SER A 288 -40.46 21.71 8.47
N ALA A 289 -40.59 22.98 8.86
CA ALA A 289 -39.45 23.87 9.10
C ALA A 289 -38.42 23.30 10.09
N ALA A 290 -38.84 22.50 11.07
CA ALA A 290 -37.95 21.85 12.03
C ALA A 290 -37.12 20.70 11.45
N ALA A 291 -37.64 19.98 10.44
CA ALA A 291 -36.94 18.85 9.82
C ALA A 291 -36.08 19.27 8.61
N LEU A 292 -36.39 20.43 8.02
CA LEU A 292 -35.76 20.94 6.79
C LEU A 292 -34.22 21.01 6.88
N PRO A 293 -33.59 21.54 7.95
CA PRO A 293 -32.13 21.62 8.05
C PRO A 293 -31.45 20.26 8.04
N TYR A 294 -32.03 19.29 8.74
CA TYR A 294 -31.48 17.93 8.85
C TYR A 294 -31.63 17.16 7.51
N VAL A 295 -32.77 17.30 6.83
CA VAL A 295 -33.00 16.70 5.52
C VAL A 295 -32.03 17.26 4.49
N VAL A 296 -31.88 18.59 4.42
CA VAL A 296 -30.96 19.23 3.48
C VAL A 296 -29.51 18.86 3.78
N SER A 297 -29.12 18.84 5.06
CA SER A 297 -27.78 18.39 5.46
C SER A 297 -27.51 16.95 5.06
N ALA A 298 -28.48 16.04 5.24
CA ALA A 298 -28.36 14.66 4.79
C ALA A 298 -28.23 14.56 3.26
N LEU A 299 -29.01 15.33 2.49
CA LEU A 299 -28.90 15.36 1.03
C LEU A 299 -27.54 15.91 0.57
N ILE A 300 -27.04 16.98 1.19
CA ILE A 300 -25.69 17.51 0.92
C ILE A 300 -24.63 16.44 1.16
N VAL A 301 -24.75 15.65 2.24
CA VAL A 301 -23.82 14.55 2.50
C VAL A 301 -23.88 13.50 1.41
N VAL A 302 -25.07 13.13 0.92
CA VAL A 302 -25.21 12.21 -0.22
C VAL A 302 -24.56 12.78 -1.49
N VAL A 303 -24.69 14.08 -1.73
CA VAL A 303 -24.01 14.79 -2.84
C VAL A 303 -22.48 14.70 -2.72
N LEU A 304 -21.95 14.71 -1.51
CA LEU A 304 -20.51 14.68 -1.26
C LEU A 304 -19.92 13.26 -1.20
N LEU A 305 -20.74 12.20 -1.27
CA LEU A 305 -20.26 10.82 -1.21
C LEU A 305 -19.22 10.48 -2.29
N PRO A 306 -19.41 10.81 -3.58
CA PRO A 306 -18.39 10.55 -4.61
C PRO A 306 -17.06 11.23 -4.30
N LEU A 307 -17.10 12.45 -3.75
CA LEU A 307 -15.91 13.19 -3.35
C LEU A 307 -15.24 12.56 -2.12
N ALA A 308 -16.01 12.13 -1.13
CA ALA A 308 -15.49 11.45 0.05
C ALA A 308 -14.86 10.08 -0.31
N LEU A 309 -15.43 9.37 -1.28
CA LEU A 309 -14.81 8.18 -1.88
C LEU A 309 -13.50 8.54 -2.58
N LEU A 310 -13.49 9.58 -3.43
CA LEU A 310 -12.28 10.04 -4.11
C LEU A 310 -11.14 10.32 -3.13
N VAL A 311 -11.41 11.09 -2.08
CA VAL A 311 -10.42 11.44 -1.06
C VAL A 311 -9.92 10.19 -0.34
N SER A 312 -10.81 9.29 0.09
CA SER A 312 -10.44 8.06 0.79
C SER A 312 -9.54 7.16 -0.05
N TYR A 313 -9.86 6.98 -1.33
CA TYR A 313 -9.11 6.10 -2.22
C TYR A 313 -7.80 6.74 -2.71
N ILE A 314 -7.80 8.03 -3.09
CA ILE A 314 -6.59 8.72 -3.54
C ILE A 314 -5.56 8.83 -2.43
N LEU A 315 -5.95 9.22 -1.21
CA LEU A 315 -5.00 9.33 -0.09
C LEU A 315 -4.30 8.00 0.19
N ARG A 316 -5.04 6.89 0.13
CA ARG A 316 -4.47 5.55 0.33
C ARG A 316 -3.54 5.16 -0.80
N THR A 317 -3.97 5.28 -2.05
CA THR A 317 -3.13 4.97 -3.21
C THR A 317 -1.87 5.83 -3.24
N ALA A 318 -1.99 7.14 -2.98
CA ALA A 318 -0.84 8.04 -2.87
C ALA A 318 0.09 7.64 -1.71
N THR A 319 -0.45 7.21 -0.58
CA THR A 319 0.35 6.74 0.56
C THR A 319 1.07 5.43 0.24
N VAL A 320 0.39 4.46 -0.38
CA VAL A 320 0.99 3.19 -0.82
C VAL A 320 2.06 3.44 -1.86
N THR A 321 1.79 4.26 -2.87
CA THR A 321 2.78 4.63 -3.89
C THR A 321 3.97 5.33 -3.24
N ARG A 322 3.75 6.31 -2.35
CA ARG A 322 4.82 7.04 -1.65
C ARG A 322 5.69 6.12 -0.78
N ARG A 323 5.08 5.15 -0.09
CA ARG A 323 5.80 4.17 0.74
C ARG A 323 6.58 3.14 -0.06
N THR A 324 6.30 3.02 -1.36
CA THR A 324 6.93 2.06 -2.28
C THR A 324 7.69 2.73 -3.40
N VAL A 325 8.10 4.00 -3.20
CA VAL A 325 9.03 4.69 -4.10
C VAL A 325 10.43 4.15 -3.82
N SER A 326 10.66 2.92 -4.25
CA SER A 326 11.97 2.34 -4.50
C SER A 326 11.87 1.65 -5.85
N VAL A 327 12.59 2.16 -6.84
CA VAL A 327 12.63 1.60 -8.19
C VAL A 327 13.97 0.88 -8.29
N GLY A 328 13.94 -0.46 -8.15
CA GLY A 328 15.15 -1.29 -8.16
C GLY A 328 15.95 -1.25 -6.84
N PRO A 329 17.24 -1.67 -6.86
CA PRO A 329 18.10 -1.70 -5.67
C PRO A 329 18.51 -0.30 -5.17
N MET A 330 18.04 0.77 -5.82
CA MET A 330 18.26 2.14 -5.37
C MET A 330 17.29 2.46 -4.24
N ILE A 331 17.82 2.60 -3.02
CA ILE A 331 17.08 2.96 -1.81
C ILE A 331 17.04 4.49 -1.71
N PRO A 332 15.95 5.19 -2.12
CA PRO A 332 15.97 6.65 -2.26
C PRO A 332 15.79 7.37 -0.91
N GLN A 333 15.47 6.63 0.15
CA GLN A 333 15.21 7.15 1.49
C GLN A 333 16.45 7.20 2.38
N LYS A 334 17.64 6.88 1.83
CA LYS A 334 18.87 6.80 2.59
C LYS A 334 19.79 7.98 2.27
N ASP A 335 20.35 8.57 3.33
CA ASP A 335 21.45 9.54 3.23
C ASP A 335 22.65 8.80 2.58
N PRO A 336 23.26 9.30 1.49
CA PRO A 336 24.32 8.61 0.75
C PRO A 336 25.49 8.16 1.64
N ASP A 337 25.72 8.86 2.76
CA ASP A 337 26.85 8.63 3.67
C ASP A 337 26.52 7.66 4.83
N LYS A 338 25.34 7.01 4.84
CA LYS A 338 24.86 6.16 5.96
C LYS A 338 24.71 4.67 5.64
N GLY A 339 25.31 4.17 4.56
CA GLY A 339 25.42 2.73 4.30
C GLY A 339 26.23 2.00 5.40
N PRO A 340 26.07 0.67 5.61
CA PRO A 340 26.95 -0.08 6.51
C PRO A 340 28.38 -0.15 5.97
N PHE A 341 28.52 0.03 4.67
CA PHE A 341 29.71 -0.26 3.90
C PHE A 341 30.13 1.00 3.15
N ASP A 342 31.41 1.34 3.26
CA ASP A 342 32.00 2.48 2.57
C ASP A 342 32.26 2.07 1.11
N VAL A 343 31.50 2.65 0.17
CA VAL A 343 31.61 2.31 -1.27
C VAL A 343 32.37 3.41 -1.99
N THR A 344 33.69 3.27 -2.07
CA THR A 344 34.56 4.16 -2.85
C THR A 344 34.87 3.59 -4.23
N TYR A 345 35.22 4.46 -5.18
CA TYR A 345 35.70 4.06 -6.50
C TYR A 345 36.91 3.11 -6.37
N GLY A 346 36.84 1.92 -6.99
CA GLY A 346 37.97 0.99 -7.02
C GLY A 346 39.09 1.52 -7.92
N GLU A 347 40.29 1.71 -7.35
CA GLU A 347 41.46 2.19 -8.08
C GLU A 347 42.12 1.10 -8.95
N GLU A 348 41.81 -0.17 -8.70
CA GLU A 348 42.27 -1.29 -9.52
C GLU A 348 41.30 -1.53 -10.68
N ARG A 349 41.75 -1.15 -11.89
CA ARG A 349 41.04 -1.37 -13.15
C ARG A 349 41.89 -2.13 -14.16
#